data_AF-A0A8B8A6I7-F1
#
_entry.id   AF-A0A8B8A6I7-F1
#
_cell.length_a   1.000
_cell.length_b   1.000
_cell.length_c   1.000
_cell.angle_alpha   90.00
_cell.angle_beta   90.00
_cell.angle_gamma   90.00
#
_symmetry.space_group_name_H-M   'P 1'
#
loop_
_entity.id
_entity.type
_entity.pdbx_description
1 polymer ?
#
loop_
_entity_poly.entity_id
_entity_poly.type
_entity_poly.pdbx_seq_one_letter_code
_entity_poly.pdbx_strand_id
1 'polypeptide(L)'
;MMGGLSFAIGPAIGGLFYDAGGFELPFFFLGGVVLVVDFINFFLLPEQGTKNEEPGSLIGVVSIPAIWVALTTTVMAAAAFSFFNPTLSIHLKGLDFTVIQISLIFLGWGLVYAVVSVIWGAVADATVSYCREA
;
A
#
# COMPACT_ATOMS: atom_id res chain seq x y z
N MET A 1 6.62 5.35 3.80
CA MET A 1 6.32 6.73 3.33
C MET A 1 5.70 6.76 1.92
N MET A 2 6.24 6.07 0.91
CA MET A 2 5.64 6.08 -0.45
C MET A 2 4.32 5.31 -0.59
N GLY A 3 4.07 4.29 0.25
CA GLY A 3 2.86 3.46 0.18
C GLY A 3 1.55 4.19 0.49
N GLY A 4 1.56 5.19 1.37
CA GLY A 4 0.36 5.99 1.66
C GLY A 4 0.00 6.93 0.51
N LEU A 5 1.02 7.48 -0.16
CA LEU A 5 0.84 8.37 -1.30
C LEU A 5 0.33 7.60 -2.53
N SER A 6 0.86 6.40 -2.80
CA SER A 6 0.37 5.55 -3.88
C SER A 6 -1.06 5.08 -3.65
N PHE A 7 -1.41 4.75 -2.41
CA PHE A 7 -2.78 4.40 -2.02
C PHE A 7 -3.76 5.57 -2.24
N ALA A 8 -3.32 6.81 -1.99
CA ALA A 8 -4.13 8.00 -2.25
C ALA A 8 -4.29 8.29 -3.76
N ILE A 9 -3.17 8.29 -4.49
CA ILE A 9 -3.11 8.74 -5.88
C ILE A 9 -3.73 7.71 -6.84
N GLY A 10 -3.64 6.41 -6.51
CA GLY A 10 -4.12 5.31 -7.36
C GLY A 10 -5.59 5.46 -7.80
N PRO A 11 -6.55 5.59 -6.87
CA PRO A 11 -7.97 5.77 -7.19
C PRO A 11 -8.26 7.03 -8.01
N ALA A 12 -7.53 8.13 -7.77
CA ALA A 12 -7.69 9.38 -8.51
C ALA A 12 -7.27 9.22 -9.98
N ILE A 13 -6.06 8.71 -10.21
CA ILE A 13 -5.55 8.46 -11.57
C ILE A 13 -6.42 7.41 -12.29
N GLY A 14 -6.75 6.30 -11.61
CA GLY A 14 -7.60 5.25 -12.16
C GLY A 14 -9.01 5.75 -12.50
N GLY A 15 -9.60 6.61 -11.67
CA GLY A 15 -10.90 7.23 -11.92
C GLY A 15 -10.90 8.16 -13.14
N LEU A 16 -9.84 8.95 -13.32
CA LEU A 16 -9.68 9.82 -14.50
C LEU A 16 -9.60 9.02 -15.79
N PHE A 17 -8.78 7.95 -15.82
CA PHE A 17 -8.68 7.08 -16.99
C PHE A 17 -9.98 6.29 -17.23
N TYR A 18 -10.68 5.90 -16.16
CA TYR A 18 -11.96 5.21 -16.26
C TYR A 18 -13.03 6.12 -16.89
N ASP A 19 -13.08 7.39 -16.50
CA ASP A 19 -14.02 8.36 -17.06
C ASP A 19 -13.72 8.66 -18.54
N ALA A 20 -12.44 8.74 -18.90
CA ALA A 20 -12.01 9.06 -20.27
C ALA A 20 -12.15 7.90 -21.27
N GLY A 21 -11.94 6.65 -20.84
CA GLY A 21 -11.83 5.50 -21.75
C GLY A 21 -12.49 4.21 -21.25
N GLY A 22 -13.32 4.29 -20.21
CA GLY A 22 -14.03 3.15 -19.65
C GLY A 22 -13.13 2.20 -18.86
N PHE A 23 -13.61 0.98 -18.66
CA PHE A 23 -12.99 0.01 -17.76
C PHE A 23 -11.58 -0.41 -18.16
N GLU A 24 -11.27 -0.48 -19.46
CA GLU A 24 -10.02 -1.05 -19.96
C GLU A 24 -8.82 -0.10 -19.85
N LEU A 25 -9.05 1.22 -19.97
CA LEU A 25 -7.99 2.22 -20.07
C LEU A 25 -7.08 2.29 -18.82
N PRO A 26 -7.60 2.26 -17.58
CA PRO A 26 -6.76 2.20 -16.39
C PRO A 26 -5.81 1.00 -16.36
N PHE A 27 -6.23 -0.16 -16.88
CA PHE A 27 -5.41 -1.38 -16.88
C PHE A 27 -4.28 -1.33 -17.90
N PHE A 28 -4.56 -0.86 -19.12
CA PHE A 28 -3.51 -0.69 -20.13
C PHE A 28 -2.48 0.34 -19.69
N PHE A 29 -2.92 1.45 -19.09
CA PHE A 29 -2.02 2.46 -18.53
C PHE A 29 -1.15 1.87 -17.41
N LEU A 30 -1.77 1.22 -16.41
CA LEU A 30 -1.04 0.63 -15.29
C LEU A 30 -0.05 -0.45 -15.74
N GLY A 31 -0.48 -1.35 -16.63
CA GLY A 31 0.37 -2.39 -17.20
C GLY A 31 1.55 -1.81 -17.98
N GLY A 32 1.33 -0.77 -18.79
CA GLY A 32 2.39 -0.08 -19.51
C GLY A 32 3.42 0.57 -18.57
N VAL A 33 2.96 1.26 -17.51
CA VAL A 33 3.85 1.84 -16.50
C VAL A 33 4.70 0.77 -15.82
N VAL A 34 4.09 -0.37 -15.43
CA VAL A 34 4.83 -1.47 -14.81
C VAL A 34 5.91 -2.03 -15.73
N LEU A 35 5.62 -2.24 -17.02
CA LEU A 35 6.61 -2.73 -17.99
C LEU A 35 7.77 -1.76 -18.18
N VAL A 36 7.51 -0.46 -18.21
CA VAL A 36 8.56 0.56 -18.32
C VAL A 36 9.42 0.58 -17.06
N VAL A 37 8.81 0.53 -15.87
CA VAL A 37 9.53 0.49 -14.59
C VAL A 37 10.39 -0.77 -14.49
N ASP A 38 9.86 -1.92 -14.90
CA ASP A 38 10.59 -3.18 -14.90
C ASP A 38 11.79 -3.15 -15.86
N PHE A 39 11.58 -2.59 -17.06
CA PHE A 39 12.67 -2.38 -18.02
C PHE A 39 13.77 -1.48 -17.45
N ILE A 40 13.41 -0.37 -16.80
CA ILE A 40 14.39 0.52 -16.14
C ILE A 40 15.11 -0.22 -15.02
N ASN A 41 14.38 -0.96 -14.18
CA ASN A 41 14.94 -1.74 -13.09
C ASN A 41 15.94 -2.78 -13.60
N PHE A 42 15.69 -3.42 -14.73
CA PHE A 42 16.62 -4.38 -15.34
C PHE A 42 18.01 -3.78 -15.62
N PHE A 43 18.09 -2.51 -16.02
CA PHE A 43 19.38 -1.85 -16.25
C PHE A 43 19.98 -1.20 -15.01
N LEU A 44 19.14 -0.78 -14.06
CA LEU A 44 19.56 0.01 -12.90
C LEU A 44 19.94 -0.86 -11.70
N LEU A 45 19.31 -2.03 -11.54
CA LEU A 45 19.61 -2.91 -10.41
C LEU A 45 21.00 -3.53 -10.59
N PRO A 46 21.94 -3.26 -9.68
CA PRO A 46 23.22 -3.96 -9.69
C PRO A 46 22.98 -5.43 -9.39
N GLU A 47 23.73 -6.29 -10.07
CA GLU A 47 23.73 -7.73 -9.78
C GLU A 47 24.23 -7.94 -8.35
N GLN A 48 23.30 -8.25 -7.44
CA GLN A 48 23.65 -8.66 -6.09
C GLN A 48 24.16 -10.09 -6.18
N GLY A 49 25.49 -10.25 -6.20
CA GLY A 49 26.10 -11.57 -6.15
C GLY A 49 25.52 -12.38 -4.99
N THR A 50 25.25 -13.66 -5.24
CA THR A 50 24.84 -14.63 -4.21
C THR A 50 25.93 -14.73 -3.16
N LYS A 51 25.87 -13.87 -2.14
CA LYS A 51 26.49 -14.20 -0.86
C LYS A 51 25.81 -15.47 -0.42
N ASN A 52 26.58 -16.52 -0.16
CA ASN A 52 26.12 -17.74 0.48
C ASN A 52 25.74 -17.37 1.93
N GLU A 53 24.65 -16.64 2.11
CA GLU A 53 24.00 -16.51 3.40
C GLU A 53 23.27 -17.82 3.64
N GLU A 54 23.57 -18.47 4.76
CA GLU A 54 22.85 -19.67 5.14
C GLU A 54 21.36 -19.32 5.25
N PRO A 55 20.46 -20.08 4.58
CA PRO A 55 19.05 -19.79 4.65
C PRO A 55 18.59 -19.92 6.10
N GLY A 56 18.19 -18.80 6.70
CA GLY A 56 17.63 -18.78 8.04
C GLY A 56 16.44 -19.73 8.16
N SER A 57 16.27 -20.37 9.32
CA SER A 57 15.18 -21.31 9.55
C SER A 57 13.83 -20.58 9.64
N LEU A 58 13.03 -20.66 8.57
CA LEU A 58 11.65 -20.15 8.56
C LEU A 58 10.77 -20.80 9.64
N ILE A 59 11.02 -22.08 9.95
CA ILE A 59 10.32 -22.81 11.02
C ILE A 59 10.67 -22.22 12.39
N GLY A 60 11.92 -21.80 12.57
CA GLY A 60 12.37 -21.10 13.78
C GLY A 60 11.65 -19.77 13.98
N VAL A 61 11.40 -19.04 12.90
CA VAL A 61 10.63 -17.79 12.92
C VAL A 61 9.19 -18.05 13.35
N VAL A 62 8.48 -19.01 12.73
CA VAL A 62 7.07 -19.31 13.09
C VAL A 62 6.92 -19.83 14.52
N SER A 63 7.99 -20.35 15.12
CA SER A 63 7.99 -20.83 16.51
C SER A 63 8.00 -19.69 17.55
N ILE A 64 8.23 -18.43 17.13
CA ILE A 64 8.23 -17.26 18.02
C ILE A 64 6.78 -16.81 18.28
N PRO A 65 6.26 -16.84 19.53
CA PRO A 65 4.86 -16.50 19.82
C PRO A 65 4.47 -15.06 19.43
N ALA A 66 5.40 -14.10 19.52
CA ALA A 66 5.17 -12.71 19.13
C ALA A 66 4.82 -12.56 17.63
N ILE A 67 5.32 -13.47 16.78
CA ILE A 67 5.06 -13.44 15.33
C ILE A 67 3.60 -13.77 15.04
N TRP A 68 2.97 -14.65 15.81
CA TRP A 68 1.54 -14.91 15.68
C TRP A 68 0.68 -13.70 16.01
N VAL A 69 1.09 -12.89 16.99
CA VAL A 69 0.40 -11.62 17.32
C VAL A 69 0.55 -10.62 16.16
N ALA A 70 1.75 -10.48 15.60
CA ALA A 70 1.97 -9.62 14.44
C ALA A 70 1.18 -10.10 13.19
N LEU A 71 1.12 -11.41 12.94
CA LEU A 71 0.38 -11.98 11.82
C LEU A 71 -1.12 -11.78 11.97
N THR A 72 -1.67 -12.10 13.13
CA THR A 72 -3.11 -11.95 13.41
C THR A 72 -3.56 -10.49 13.31
N THR A 73 -2.79 -9.56 13.88
CA THR A 73 -3.07 -8.12 13.76
C THR A 73 -3.00 -7.64 12.31
N THR A 74 -2.02 -8.10 11.53
CA THR A 74 -1.89 -7.77 10.10
C THR A 74 -3.08 -8.32 9.29
N VAL A 75 -3.49 -9.56 9.54
CA VAL A 75 -4.66 -10.18 8.88
C VAL A 75 -5.94 -9.44 9.22
N MET A 76 -6.15 -9.08 10.48
CA MET A 76 -7.32 -8.30 10.90
C MET A 76 -7.36 -6.93 10.24
N ALA A 77 -6.22 -6.24 10.17
CA ALA A 77 -6.12 -4.96 9.47
C ALA A 77 -6.43 -5.12 7.98
N ALA A 78 -5.85 -6.11 7.31
CA ALA A 78 -6.10 -6.40 5.90
C ALA A 78 -7.58 -6.72 5.63
N ALA A 79 -8.21 -7.51 6.50
CA ALA A 79 -9.64 -7.84 6.40
C ALA A 79 -10.52 -6.59 6.57
N ALA A 80 -10.19 -5.72 7.53
CA ALA A 80 -10.91 -4.46 7.74
C ALA A 80 -10.83 -3.56 6.49
N PHE A 81 -9.63 -3.38 5.91
CA PHE A 81 -9.47 -2.61 4.67
C PHE A 81 -10.18 -3.26 3.47
N SER A 82 -10.10 -4.59 3.35
CA SER A 82 -10.72 -5.34 2.25
C SER A 82 -12.25 -5.29 2.31
N PHE A 83 -12.83 -5.16 3.49
CA PHE A 83 -14.27 -4.94 3.65
C PHE A 83 -14.64 -3.46 3.44
N PHE A 84 -13.86 -2.55 4.04
CA PHE A 84 -14.16 -1.13 4.06
C PHE A 84 -14.12 -0.49 2.66
N ASN A 85 -13.05 -0.71 1.90
CA ASN A 85 -12.87 -0.09 0.58
C ASN A 85 -14.01 -0.39 -0.41
N PRO A 86 -14.40 -1.65 -0.68
CA PRO A 86 -15.50 -1.93 -1.59
C PRO A 86 -16.86 -1.49 -1.01
N THR A 87 -17.09 -1.65 0.29
CA THR A 87 -18.36 -1.26 0.93
C THR A 87 -18.59 0.25 0.82
N LEU A 88 -17.56 1.05 1.10
CA LEU A 88 -17.63 2.50 0.97
C LEU A 88 -17.89 2.90 -0.49
N SER A 89 -17.20 2.29 -1.45
CA SER A 89 -17.40 2.57 -2.88
C SER A 89 -18.81 2.22 -3.34
N ILE A 90 -19.36 1.07 -2.91
CA ILE A 90 -20.72 0.65 -3.27
C ILE A 90 -21.75 1.59 -2.64
N HIS A 91 -21.57 1.95 -1.37
CA HIS A 91 -22.47 2.86 -0.67
C HIS A 91 -22.51 4.24 -1.33
N LEU A 92 -21.36 4.83 -1.65
CA LEU A 92 -21.27 6.12 -2.35
C LEU A 92 -21.88 6.06 -3.75
N LYS A 93 -21.66 4.97 -4.49
CA LYS A 93 -22.30 4.76 -5.79
C LYS A 93 -23.82 4.66 -5.68
N GLY A 94 -24.34 4.06 -4.60
CA GLY A 94 -25.78 4.02 -4.31
C GLY A 94 -26.39 5.37 -3.94
N LEU A 95 -25.57 6.37 -3.63
CA LEU A 95 -25.98 7.76 -3.38
C LEU A 95 -25.81 8.65 -4.63
N ASP A 96 -25.71 8.06 -5.82
CA ASP A 96 -25.54 8.74 -7.12
C ASP A 96 -24.26 9.58 -7.26
N PHE A 97 -23.20 9.28 -6.49
CA PHE A 97 -21.89 9.90 -6.67
C PHE A 97 -21.23 9.42 -7.96
N THR A 98 -20.60 10.34 -8.68
CA THR A 98 -19.84 10.03 -9.90
C THR A 98 -18.54 9.27 -9.57
N VAL A 99 -17.99 8.55 -10.55
CA VAL A 99 -16.73 7.82 -10.37
C VAL A 99 -15.61 8.74 -9.91
N ILE A 100 -15.52 9.95 -10.48
CA ILE A 100 -14.52 10.95 -10.09
C ILE A 100 -14.71 11.37 -8.63
N GLN A 101 -15.94 11.62 -8.18
CA GLN A 101 -16.20 12.00 -6.79
C GLN A 101 -15.82 10.89 -5.81
N ILE A 102 -16.16 9.64 -6.14
CA ILE A 102 -15.77 8.46 -5.34
C ILE A 102 -14.24 8.36 -5.26
N SER A 103 -13.55 8.49 -6.39
CA SER A 103 -12.08 8.49 -6.45
C SER A 103 -11.44 9.62 -5.63
N LEU A 104 -12.04 10.82 -5.61
CA LEU A 104 -11.57 11.94 -4.79
C LEU A 104 -11.76 11.69 -3.28
N ILE A 105 -12.83 11.01 -2.89
CA ILE A 105 -13.05 10.60 -1.49
C ILE A 105 -11.95 9.62 -1.05
N PHE A 106 -11.61 8.63 -1.88
CA PHE A 106 -10.50 7.71 -1.60
C PHE A 106 -9.14 8.41 -1.61
N LEU A 107 -8.93 9.39 -2.49
CA LEU A 107 -7.73 10.24 -2.48
C LEU A 107 -7.61 10.97 -1.14
N GLY A 108 -8.68 11.63 -0.68
CA GLY A 108 -8.70 12.32 0.62
C GLY A 108 -8.39 11.38 1.78
N TRP A 109 -9.01 10.19 1.79
CA TRP A 109 -8.73 9.16 2.78
C TRP A 109 -7.25 8.71 2.78
N GLY A 110 -6.70 8.46 1.59
CA GLY A 110 -5.29 8.08 1.45
C GLY A 110 -4.31 9.18 1.85
N LEU A 111 -4.64 10.46 1.61
CA LEU A 111 -3.83 11.60 2.06
C LEU A 111 -3.80 11.71 3.58
N VAL A 112 -4.95 11.55 4.24
CA VAL A 112 -5.01 11.52 5.71
C VAL A 112 -4.16 10.36 6.24
N TYR A 113 -4.27 9.17 5.64
CA TYR A 113 -3.43 8.03 6.00
C TYR A 113 -1.94 8.33 5.81
N ALA A 114 -1.54 8.97 4.70
CA ALA A 114 -0.16 9.33 4.44
C ALA A 114 0.39 10.29 5.52
N VAL A 115 -0.35 11.35 5.88
CA VAL A 115 0.06 12.30 6.93
C VAL A 115 0.13 11.62 8.29
N VAL A 116 -0.89 10.86 8.67
CA VAL A 116 -0.95 10.14 9.95
C VAL A 116 0.18 9.10 10.04
N SER A 117 0.55 8.45 8.94
CA SER A 117 1.67 7.50 8.90
C SER A 117 3.03 8.15 9.18
N VAL A 118 3.23 9.40 8.75
CA VAL A 118 4.46 10.16 9.05
C VAL A 118 4.52 10.51 10.53
N ILE A 119 3.39 10.95 11.10
CA ILE A 119 3.29 11.29 12.52
C ILE A 119 3.60 10.07 13.39
N TRP A 120 2.92 8.94 13.14
CA TRP A 120 3.17 7.71 13.91
C TRP A 120 4.55 7.11 13.68
N GLY A 121 5.10 7.23 12.47
CA GLY A 121 6.48 6.86 12.19
C GLY A 121 7.46 7.65 13.05
N ALA A 122 7.30 8.97 13.10
CA ALA A 122 8.14 9.84 13.94
C ALA A 122 8.02 9.53 15.44
N VAL A 123 6.81 9.24 15.92
CA VAL A 123 6.58 8.85 17.32
C VAL A 123 7.24 7.50 17.64
N ALA A 124 7.13 6.52 16.74
CA ALA A 124 7.77 5.22 16.90
C ALA A 124 9.29 5.36 16.96
N ASP A 125 9.88 6.14 16.05
CA ASP A 125 11.32 6.41 16.01
C ASP A 125 11.80 7.10 17.30
N ALA A 126 11.05 8.09 17.81
CA ALA A 126 11.37 8.76 19.06
C ALA A 126 11.33 7.81 20.27
N THR A 127 10.36 6.89 20.31
CA THR A 127 10.20 5.94 21.42
C THR A 127 11.31 4.88 21.42
N VAL A 128 11.72 4.39 20.23
CA VAL A 128 12.83 3.44 20.09
C VAL A 128 14.16 4.09 20.45
N SER A 129 14.36 5.35 20.08
CA SER A 129 15.56 6.12 20.45
C SER A 129 15.71 6.23 21.98
N TYR A 130 14.61 6.54 22.68
CA TYR A 130 14.59 6.63 24.14
C TYR A 130 14.90 5.29 24.83
N CYS A 131 14.39 4.16 24.31
CA CYS A 131 14.70 2.83 24.84
C CYS A 131 16.14 2.34 24.58
N ARG A 132 16.88 2.99 23.68
CA ARG A 132 18.27 2.63 23.38
C ARG A 132 19.28 3.44 24.21
N GLU A 133 18.86 4.58 24.77
CA GLU A 133 19.65 5.46 25.63
C GLU A 133 19.46 5.19 27.13
N ALA A 134 18.42 4.45 27.51
CA ALA A 134 18.14 3.98 28.87
C ALA A 134 18.72 2.58 29.14
#